data_AF-A0A1G7VIB9-F1
#
_entry.id   AF-A0A1G7VIB9-F1
#
_cell.length_a   1.000
_cell.length_b   1.000
_cell.length_c   1.000
_cell.angle_alpha   90.00
_cell.angle_beta   90.00
_cell.angle_gamma   90.00
#
_symmetry.space_group_name_H-M   'P 1'
#
loop_
_entity.id
_entity.type
_entity.pdbx_description
1 polymer ?
#
loop_
_entity_poly.entity_id
_entity_poly.type
_entity_poly.pdbx_seq_one_letter_code
_entity_poly.pdbx_strand_id
1 'polypeptide(L)'
;MPKFTIGDAVILKTHPFQETIHSIVISGEYLMTPPIMVVTEVINHDEDVDPPILNKYKCVWFSSKKNQFQESNLLETDLRRLEIEGTDYDNFLPGSLVALKTLPVELGKERSFMHSELSSNSSKKTNTLSGLLSFVSPIMTLCEIKEHDLEKGSKVSPDIKRKKIYPDYVAKCKWFNAVGEKFSEELLPLASLMIIMEPDNELLSILDKAIKEETCINCLNTILKPLQLSNRSGIYYITYFDYVLNRNVNKEVSEIIDPIVISNPFKTHAPIFKKRKKGGKSILKLTTEVETLLNNALKRKSKNYLFIKYQDRFGQITTRTLSNYEVIEGEDDLSPTKDLVKYLRAFCHLRGSDRNFRVKSIIEISELRLAF
;
A
#
# COMPACT_ATOMS: atom_id res chain seq x y z
N MET A 1 29.52 7.80 -22.75
CA MET A 1 29.03 6.73 -21.84
C MET A 1 27.52 6.62 -21.97
N PRO A 2 26.93 5.41 -21.99
CA PRO A 2 25.49 5.25 -22.16
C PRO A 2 24.73 5.84 -20.96
N LYS A 3 23.62 6.51 -21.23
CA LYS A 3 22.81 7.17 -20.20
C LYS A 3 22.04 6.19 -19.32
N PHE A 4 21.65 5.06 -19.89
CA PHE A 4 20.95 3.98 -19.19
C PHE A 4 21.76 2.70 -19.27
N THR A 5 21.65 1.88 -18.24
CA THR A 5 22.31 0.58 -18.11
C THR A 5 21.31 -0.56 -18.17
N ILE A 6 21.80 -1.78 -18.42
CA ILE A 6 20.94 -2.96 -18.47
C ILE A 6 20.33 -3.20 -17.08
N GLY A 7 19.02 -3.45 -17.03
CA GLY A 7 18.26 -3.58 -15.79
C GLY A 7 17.64 -2.29 -15.28
N ASP A 8 17.99 -1.12 -15.83
CA ASP A 8 17.34 0.14 -15.48
C ASP A 8 15.86 0.13 -15.90
N ALA A 9 15.00 0.53 -14.98
CA ALA A 9 13.61 0.82 -15.28
C ALA A 9 13.49 2.18 -15.98
N VAL A 10 12.77 2.20 -17.09
CA VAL A 10 12.61 3.38 -17.94
C VAL A 10 11.16 3.56 -18.36
N ILE A 11 10.78 4.81 -18.58
CA ILE A 11 9.47 5.22 -19.08
C ILE A 11 9.63 6.11 -20.30
N LEU A 12 8.60 6.16 -21.14
CA LEU A 12 8.51 7.19 -22.17
C LEU A 12 8.30 8.55 -21.51
N LYS A 13 8.84 9.62 -22.12
CA LYS A 13 8.61 11.00 -21.66
C LYS A 13 7.13 11.40 -21.64
N THR A 14 6.28 10.72 -22.39
CA THR A 14 4.83 10.89 -22.40
C THR A 14 4.13 10.22 -21.21
N HIS A 15 4.82 9.36 -20.46
CA HIS A 15 4.27 8.76 -19.24
C HIS A 15 4.09 9.84 -18.16
N PRO A 16 2.98 9.83 -17.38
CA PRO A 16 2.74 10.80 -16.33
C PRO A 16 3.71 10.73 -15.14
N PHE A 17 4.55 9.71 -15.06
CA PHE A 17 5.44 9.50 -13.91
C PHE A 17 6.72 10.31 -14.07
N GLN A 18 7.30 10.65 -12.94
CA GLN A 18 8.62 11.29 -12.88
C GLN A 18 9.62 10.35 -12.22
N GLU A 19 10.89 10.71 -12.27
CA GLU A 19 12.00 9.86 -11.84
C GLU A 19 11.87 9.34 -10.41
N THR A 20 11.33 10.17 -9.50
CA THR A 20 11.10 9.84 -8.09
C THR A 20 9.62 9.86 -7.70
N ILE A 21 8.73 10.32 -8.58
CA ILE A 21 7.30 10.51 -8.29
C ILE A 21 6.47 9.48 -9.05
N HIS A 22 6.08 8.44 -8.31
CA HIS A 22 5.37 7.26 -8.83
C HIS A 22 3.92 7.17 -8.35
N SER A 23 3.54 7.92 -7.30
CA SER A 23 2.21 7.89 -6.67
C SER A 23 1.21 8.85 -7.32
N ILE A 24 1.15 8.84 -8.66
CA ILE A 24 0.25 9.70 -9.43
C ILE A 24 -0.97 8.90 -9.87
N VAL A 25 -2.15 9.36 -9.46
CA VAL A 25 -3.42 8.80 -9.92
C VAL A 25 -3.69 9.24 -11.35
N ILE A 26 -3.94 8.28 -12.25
CA ILE A 26 -4.20 8.54 -13.66
C ILE A 26 -5.69 8.87 -13.82
N SER A 27 -5.97 10.14 -14.10
CA SER A 27 -7.30 10.65 -14.40
C SER A 27 -7.40 10.95 -15.90
N GLY A 28 -8.06 10.09 -16.67
CA GLY A 28 -8.19 10.22 -18.13
C GLY A 28 -8.29 8.88 -18.85
N GLU A 29 -8.09 8.88 -20.17
CA GLU A 29 -8.04 7.65 -20.97
C GLU A 29 -6.77 6.86 -20.67
N TYR A 30 -6.89 5.89 -19.77
CA TYR A 30 -5.77 5.10 -19.26
C TYR A 30 -5.15 4.19 -20.34
N LEU A 31 -5.88 3.83 -21.40
CA LEU A 31 -5.37 3.01 -22.50
C LEU A 31 -4.20 3.68 -23.25
N MET A 32 -4.06 5.00 -23.13
CA MET A 32 -2.97 5.77 -23.73
C MET A 32 -1.74 5.89 -22.80
N THR A 33 -1.80 5.33 -21.59
CA THR A 33 -0.67 5.34 -20.67
C THR A 33 0.34 4.30 -21.14
N PRO A 34 1.58 4.68 -21.48
CA PRO A 34 2.59 3.71 -21.89
C PRO A 34 3.01 2.80 -20.72
N PRO A 35 3.60 1.64 -20.99
CA PRO A 35 4.14 0.75 -19.96
C PRO A 35 5.41 1.35 -19.32
N ILE A 36 5.73 0.90 -18.11
CA ILE A 36 7.09 0.99 -17.57
C ILE A 36 7.87 -0.20 -18.13
N MET A 37 9.06 0.07 -18.63
CA MET A 37 9.88 -0.90 -19.33
C MET A 37 11.21 -1.09 -18.59
N VAL A 38 11.93 -2.15 -18.93
CA VAL A 38 13.29 -2.41 -18.46
C VAL A 38 14.25 -2.49 -19.63
N VAL A 39 15.41 -1.87 -19.52
CA VAL A 39 16.47 -1.93 -20.54
C VAL A 39 17.10 -3.33 -20.53
N THR A 40 17.12 -3.99 -21.69
CA THR A 40 17.69 -5.34 -21.84
C THR A 40 18.96 -5.38 -22.70
N GLU A 41 19.09 -4.46 -23.67
CA GLU A 41 20.29 -4.31 -24.50
C GLU A 41 20.53 -2.82 -24.78
N VAL A 42 21.80 -2.41 -24.86
CA VAL A 42 22.18 -1.04 -25.27
C VAL A 42 22.86 -1.10 -26.63
N ILE A 43 22.39 -0.31 -27.58
CA ILE A 43 22.93 -0.22 -28.94
C ILE A 43 23.54 1.18 -29.07
N ASN A 44 24.87 1.24 -28.94
CA ASN A 44 25.62 2.47 -29.13
C ASN A 44 25.85 2.70 -30.62
N HIS A 45 25.75 3.93 -31.07
CA HIS A 45 26.22 4.33 -32.39
C HIS A 45 27.57 5.05 -32.24
N ASP A 46 28.45 4.91 -33.24
CA ASP A 46 29.79 5.53 -33.18
C ASP A 46 29.67 7.06 -33.10
N GLU A 47 30.50 7.67 -32.26
CA GLU A 47 30.59 9.12 -32.09
C GLU A 47 31.14 9.83 -33.36
N ASP A 48 31.73 9.07 -34.28
CA ASP A 48 32.40 9.58 -35.49
C ASP A 48 31.46 9.87 -36.69
N VAL A 49 30.14 9.69 -36.51
CA VAL A 49 29.14 10.02 -37.54
C VAL A 49 28.50 11.36 -37.20
N ASP A 50 28.60 12.33 -38.11
CA ASP A 50 27.98 13.65 -37.98
C ASP A 50 26.71 13.72 -38.86
N PRO A 51 25.50 13.95 -38.29
CA PRO A 51 25.21 14.25 -36.88
C PRO A 51 25.31 13.04 -35.95
N PRO A 52 25.70 13.25 -34.67
CA PRO A 52 25.86 12.18 -33.70
C PRO A 52 24.56 11.39 -33.57
N ILE A 53 24.63 10.11 -33.88
CA ILE A 53 23.48 9.22 -33.82
C ILE A 53 23.23 8.87 -32.35
N LEU A 54 22.03 9.18 -31.86
CA LEU A 54 21.61 8.89 -30.49
C LEU A 54 21.60 7.37 -30.23
N ASN A 55 22.02 6.99 -29.02
CA ASN A 55 21.95 5.60 -28.57
C ASN A 55 20.52 5.06 -28.63
N LYS A 56 20.41 3.78 -28.98
CA LYS A 56 19.15 3.04 -28.96
C LYS A 56 19.18 2.02 -27.84
N TYR A 57 18.04 1.84 -27.17
CA TYR A 57 17.89 0.91 -26.08
C TYR A 57 16.80 -0.09 -26.44
N LYS A 58 17.11 -1.38 -26.30
CA LYS A 58 16.09 -2.42 -26.38
C LYS A 58 15.42 -2.52 -25.02
N CYS A 59 14.11 -2.29 -24.99
CA CYS A 59 13.33 -2.27 -23.78
C CYS A 59 12.29 -3.38 -23.80
N VAL A 60 12.10 -4.04 -22.65
CA VAL A 60 11.10 -5.10 -22.43
C VAL A 60 10.03 -4.62 -21.46
N TRP A 61 8.78 -5.01 -21.71
CA TRP A 61 7.69 -4.92 -20.75
C TRP A 61 6.72 -6.09 -20.92
N PHE A 62 5.88 -6.34 -19.93
CA PHE A 62 4.83 -7.34 -20.05
C PHE A 62 3.53 -6.72 -20.56
N SER A 63 2.84 -7.38 -21.49
CA SER A 63 1.52 -6.96 -21.94
C SER A 63 0.45 -7.92 -21.42
N SER A 64 -0.38 -7.49 -20.46
CA SER A 64 -1.48 -8.32 -19.94
C SER A 64 -2.49 -8.70 -21.03
N LYS A 65 -2.66 -7.85 -22.05
CA LYS A 65 -3.57 -8.11 -23.18
C LYS A 65 -3.14 -9.29 -24.04
N LYS A 66 -1.83 -9.40 -24.33
CA LYS A 66 -1.27 -10.51 -25.13
C LYS A 66 -0.73 -11.65 -24.26
N ASN A 67 -0.60 -11.38 -22.97
CA ASN A 67 -0.03 -12.26 -21.96
C ASN A 67 1.38 -12.78 -22.30
N GLN A 68 2.21 -11.88 -22.83
CA GLN A 68 3.57 -12.13 -23.27
C GLN A 68 4.43 -10.88 -23.07
N PHE A 69 5.75 -11.06 -23.00
CA PHE A 69 6.67 -9.93 -23.02
C PHE A 69 6.71 -9.33 -24.42
N GLN A 70 6.88 -8.01 -24.46
CA GLN A 70 6.98 -7.22 -25.68
C GLN A 70 8.30 -6.47 -25.63
N GLU A 71 8.92 -6.34 -26.80
CA GLU A 71 10.20 -5.68 -26.97
C GLU A 71 10.05 -4.52 -27.95
N SER A 72 10.78 -3.42 -27.71
CA SER A 72 10.91 -2.33 -28.68
C SER A 72 12.27 -1.67 -28.57
N ASN A 73 12.79 -1.20 -29.70
CA ASN A 73 14.00 -0.37 -29.75
C ASN A 73 13.60 1.11 -29.69
N LEU A 74 14.03 1.81 -28.65
CA LEU A 74 13.68 3.20 -28.38
C LEU A 74 14.92 4.09 -28.38
N LEU A 75 14.75 5.35 -28.77
CA LEU A 75 15.83 6.34 -28.76
C LEU A 75 16.04 6.86 -27.34
N GLU A 76 17.29 7.21 -27.02
CA GLU A 76 17.64 7.83 -25.74
C GLU A 76 16.78 9.07 -25.42
N THR A 77 16.43 9.85 -26.44
CA THR A 77 15.65 11.08 -26.30
C THR A 77 14.22 10.84 -25.86
N ASP A 78 13.68 9.65 -26.02
CA ASP A 78 12.29 9.35 -25.70
C ASP A 78 12.12 8.78 -24.29
N LEU A 79 13.24 8.40 -23.66
CA LEU A 79 13.30 7.70 -22.39
C LEU A 79 13.62 8.62 -21.21
N ARG A 80 13.07 8.26 -20.05
CA ARG A 80 13.43 8.79 -18.73
C ARG A 80 13.64 7.61 -17.77
N ARG A 81 14.62 7.73 -16.88
CA ARG A 81 14.87 6.74 -15.82
C ARG A 81 13.77 6.80 -14.77
N LEU A 82 13.47 5.66 -14.18
CA LEU A 82 12.59 5.51 -13.05
C LEU A 82 13.38 4.89 -11.90
N GLU A 83 13.40 5.54 -10.73
CA GLU A 83 14.04 4.97 -9.55
C GLU A 83 13.07 4.02 -8.85
N ILE A 84 13.44 2.73 -8.78
CA ILE A 84 12.65 1.72 -8.07
C ILE A 84 13.40 1.32 -6.81
N GLU A 85 12.82 1.62 -5.66
CA GLU A 85 13.38 1.25 -4.36
C GLU A 85 13.38 -0.28 -4.17
N GLY A 86 14.49 -0.84 -3.67
CA GLY A 86 14.52 -2.18 -3.04
C GLY A 86 14.68 -3.40 -3.96
N THR A 87 15.44 -3.34 -5.06
CA THR A 87 15.52 -4.47 -6.03
C THR A 87 16.88 -5.18 -6.13
N ASP A 88 17.82 -4.92 -5.22
CA ASP A 88 19.13 -5.59 -5.26
C ASP A 88 19.13 -6.82 -4.37
N TYR A 89 18.57 -7.92 -4.91
CA TYR A 89 18.75 -9.25 -4.35
C TYR A 89 19.65 -10.05 -5.29
N ASP A 90 20.91 -10.23 -4.90
CA ASP A 90 21.93 -10.87 -5.76
C ASP A 90 21.84 -12.41 -5.77
N ASN A 91 21.02 -13.02 -4.89
CA ASN A 91 20.97 -14.46 -4.71
C ASN A 91 19.86 -15.12 -5.53
N PHE A 92 19.97 -15.07 -6.86
CA PHE A 92 19.08 -15.79 -7.76
C PHE A 92 19.40 -17.28 -7.78
N LEU A 93 18.48 -18.10 -7.27
CA LEU A 93 18.59 -19.56 -7.30
C LEU A 93 17.56 -20.16 -8.26
N PRO A 94 17.91 -21.22 -9.02
CA PRO A 94 16.92 -21.99 -9.77
C PRO A 94 15.80 -22.48 -8.85
N GLY A 95 14.56 -22.28 -9.26
CA GLY A 95 13.35 -22.55 -8.47
C GLY A 95 12.76 -21.33 -7.77
N SER A 96 13.52 -20.24 -7.60
CA SER A 96 13.01 -18.99 -7.00
C SER A 96 11.90 -18.36 -7.84
N LEU A 97 10.96 -17.70 -7.16
CA LEU A 97 9.94 -16.88 -7.77
C LEU A 97 10.51 -15.51 -8.14
N VAL A 98 10.36 -15.12 -9.40
CA VAL A 98 10.88 -13.86 -9.93
C VAL A 98 9.82 -13.12 -10.74
N ALA A 99 9.96 -11.80 -10.84
CA ALA A 99 9.14 -10.95 -11.70
C ALA A 99 10.01 -9.85 -12.31
N LEU A 100 9.46 -9.03 -13.22
CA LEU A 100 10.18 -7.85 -13.67
C LEU A 100 10.33 -6.85 -12.52
N LYS A 101 11.45 -6.13 -12.47
CA LYS A 101 11.68 -5.04 -11.50
C LYS A 101 10.58 -3.98 -11.51
N THR A 102 9.85 -3.83 -12.61
CA THR A 102 8.75 -2.87 -12.75
C THR A 102 7.46 -3.30 -12.04
N LEU A 103 7.36 -4.54 -11.56
CA LEU A 103 6.15 -5.10 -10.94
C LEU A 103 5.58 -4.24 -9.81
N PRO A 104 6.36 -3.77 -8.81
CA PRO A 104 5.80 -3.04 -7.67
C PRO A 104 5.19 -1.70 -8.10
N VAL A 105 5.84 -1.03 -9.05
CA VAL A 105 5.39 0.26 -9.56
C VAL A 105 4.16 0.09 -10.47
N GLU A 106 4.13 -0.95 -11.32
CA GLU A 106 2.96 -1.27 -12.15
C GLU A 106 1.74 -1.67 -11.29
N LEU A 107 1.93 -2.44 -10.21
CA LEU A 107 0.87 -2.79 -9.26
C LEU A 107 0.32 -1.57 -8.51
N GLY A 108 1.17 -0.57 -8.25
CA GLY A 108 0.79 0.67 -7.59
C GLY A 108 0.06 1.67 -8.48
N LYS A 109 -0.05 1.43 -9.80
CA LYS A 109 -0.76 2.34 -10.70
C LYS A 109 -2.26 2.32 -10.40
N GLU A 110 -2.80 3.49 -10.10
CA GLU A 110 -4.23 3.68 -9.88
C GLU A 110 -4.83 4.58 -10.95
N ARG A 111 -6.06 4.25 -11.36
CA ARG A 111 -6.92 5.10 -12.17
C ARG A 111 -8.09 5.60 -11.33
N SER A 112 -8.50 6.84 -11.58
CA SER A 112 -9.72 7.40 -11.01
C SER A 112 -10.81 7.49 -12.06
N PHE A 113 -12.03 7.05 -11.71
CA PHE A 113 -13.20 7.37 -12.50
C PHE A 113 -13.80 8.69 -12.03
N MET A 114 -13.91 9.66 -12.95
CA MET A 114 -14.69 10.87 -12.69
C MET A 114 -16.17 10.54 -12.82
N HIS A 115 -16.81 10.19 -11.70
CA HIS A 115 -18.27 10.16 -11.63
C HIS A 115 -18.77 11.60 -11.43
N SER A 116 -19.27 12.22 -12.49
CA SER A 116 -19.99 13.49 -12.39
C SER A 116 -21.45 13.23 -11.96
N GLU A 117 -21.67 12.74 -10.76
CA GLU A 117 -23.02 12.81 -10.19
C GLU A 117 -23.23 14.19 -9.58
N LEU A 118 -23.91 15.07 -10.32
CA LEU A 118 -24.55 16.26 -9.76
C LEU A 118 -25.74 15.80 -8.89
N SER A 119 -25.47 15.27 -7.71
CA SER A 119 -26.48 15.16 -6.65
C SER A 119 -26.29 16.33 -5.71
N SER A 120 -27.24 17.27 -5.76
CA SER A 120 -27.28 18.54 -5.05
C SER A 120 -27.24 18.45 -3.51
N ASN A 121 -27.22 17.24 -2.93
CA ASN A 121 -27.33 17.03 -1.48
C ASN A 121 -26.21 16.18 -0.86
N SER A 122 -25.13 15.84 -1.58
CA SER A 122 -23.98 15.16 -0.95
C SER A 122 -22.66 15.83 -1.34
N SER A 123 -21.97 16.39 -0.35
CA SER A 123 -20.66 17.03 -0.49
C SER A 123 -19.50 16.03 -0.66
N LYS A 124 -19.77 14.78 -1.01
CA LYS A 124 -18.74 13.74 -1.18
C LYS A 124 -18.66 13.34 -2.64
N LYS A 125 -17.75 13.97 -3.38
CA LYS A 125 -17.25 13.43 -4.64
C LYS A 125 -16.59 12.08 -4.34
N THR A 126 -17.26 10.97 -4.63
CA THR A 126 -16.67 9.64 -4.53
C THR A 126 -15.97 9.33 -5.85
N ASN A 127 -14.75 9.84 -6.03
CA ASN A 127 -13.87 9.30 -7.07
C ASN A 127 -13.55 7.86 -6.66
N THR A 128 -14.08 6.90 -7.40
CA THR A 128 -13.72 5.49 -7.23
C THR A 128 -12.34 5.29 -7.84
N LEU A 129 -11.40 4.82 -7.02
CA LEU A 129 -10.06 4.45 -7.45
C LEU A 129 -10.04 2.96 -7.78
N SER A 130 -9.35 2.60 -8.86
CA SER A 130 -9.22 1.22 -9.33
C SER A 130 -7.78 1.01 -9.80
N GLY A 131 -7.20 -0.16 -9.56
CA GLY A 131 -5.86 -0.49 -10.06
C GLY A 131 -5.82 -0.58 -11.59
N LEU A 132 -4.71 -0.12 -12.18
CA LEU A 132 -4.43 -0.23 -13.61
C LEU A 132 -3.48 -1.39 -13.87
N LEU A 133 -4.03 -2.56 -14.24
CA LEU A 133 -3.27 -3.82 -14.33
C LEU A 133 -2.88 -4.21 -15.77
N SER A 134 -2.71 -3.23 -16.66
CA SER A 134 -2.51 -3.47 -18.11
C SER A 134 -1.12 -4.01 -18.46
N PHE A 135 -0.11 -3.75 -17.63
CA PHE A 135 1.29 -4.08 -17.88
C PHE A 135 1.98 -4.75 -16.69
N VAL A 136 1.20 -5.36 -15.80
CA VAL A 136 1.71 -6.07 -14.62
C VAL A 136 2.30 -7.40 -15.07
N SER A 137 3.59 -7.61 -14.82
CA SER A 137 4.26 -8.87 -15.16
C SER A 137 3.73 -10.04 -14.32
N PRO A 138 3.67 -11.26 -14.87
CA PRO A 138 3.31 -12.44 -14.09
C PRO A 138 4.45 -12.80 -13.14
N ILE A 139 4.13 -13.60 -12.13
CA ILE A 139 5.14 -14.32 -11.37
C ILE A 139 5.70 -15.42 -12.28
N MET A 140 7.02 -15.49 -12.35
CA MET A 140 7.75 -16.49 -13.11
C MET A 140 8.56 -17.37 -12.16
N THR A 141 8.80 -18.60 -12.58
CA THR A 141 9.78 -19.48 -11.94
C THR A 141 11.09 -19.38 -12.68
N LEU A 142 12.17 -19.12 -11.97
CA LEU A 142 13.53 -19.14 -12.52
C LEU A 142 13.95 -20.60 -12.78
N CYS A 143 14.12 -20.98 -14.04
CA CYS A 143 14.50 -22.35 -14.40
C CYS A 143 16.01 -22.54 -14.49
N GLU A 144 16.71 -21.60 -15.12
CA GLU A 144 18.14 -21.74 -15.44
C GLU A 144 18.77 -20.36 -15.59
N ILE A 145 20.01 -20.19 -15.14
CA ILE A 145 20.82 -18.99 -15.39
C ILE A 145 21.92 -19.39 -16.37
N LYS A 146 22.05 -18.64 -17.46
CA LYS A 146 23.09 -18.82 -18.47
C LYS A 146 23.92 -17.56 -18.61
N GLU A 147 25.21 -17.73 -18.82
CA GLU A 147 26.03 -16.66 -19.37
C GLU A 147 25.56 -16.34 -20.79
N HIS A 148 25.58 -15.06 -21.14
CA HIS A 148 25.14 -14.65 -22.45
C HIS A 148 26.14 -15.07 -23.52
N ASP A 149 25.75 -16.05 -24.31
CA ASP A 149 26.56 -16.57 -25.41
C ASP A 149 26.52 -15.61 -26.61
N LEU A 150 27.57 -14.80 -26.76
CA LEU A 150 27.77 -13.83 -27.85
C LEU A 150 27.80 -14.49 -29.26
N GLU A 151 27.98 -15.81 -29.34
CA GLU A 151 28.11 -16.54 -30.59
C GLU A 151 26.76 -16.97 -31.17
N LYS A 152 25.79 -17.37 -30.33
CA LYS A 152 24.48 -17.89 -30.79
C LYS A 152 23.50 -16.82 -31.29
N GLY A 153 23.74 -15.55 -30.98
CA GLY A 153 22.80 -14.47 -31.28
C GLY A 153 22.86 -13.83 -32.68
N SER A 154 23.67 -14.32 -33.64
CA SER A 154 24.01 -13.44 -34.77
C SER A 154 24.31 -14.11 -36.11
N LYS A 155 23.31 -14.05 -37.00
CA LYS A 155 23.53 -13.81 -38.45
C LYS A 155 23.80 -12.32 -38.75
N VAL A 156 24.31 -11.56 -37.80
CA VAL A 156 24.61 -10.11 -37.92
C VAL A 156 26.12 -9.93 -38.10
N SER A 157 26.51 -8.93 -38.89
CA SER A 157 27.91 -8.63 -39.20
C SER A 157 28.72 -8.29 -37.94
N PRO A 158 30.02 -8.64 -37.91
CA PRO A 158 30.90 -8.45 -36.74
C PRO A 158 31.02 -6.98 -36.30
N ASP A 159 30.87 -6.01 -37.22
CA ASP A 159 30.91 -4.58 -36.90
C ASP A 159 29.73 -4.09 -36.07
N ILE A 160 28.55 -4.72 -36.20
CA ILE A 160 27.36 -4.38 -35.42
C ILE A 160 27.42 -5.01 -34.02
N LYS A 161 28.09 -6.16 -33.86
CA LYS A 161 28.28 -6.79 -32.55
C LYS A 161 29.09 -5.92 -31.59
N ARG A 162 30.14 -5.25 -32.09
CA ARG A 162 31.01 -4.37 -31.27
C ARG A 162 30.28 -3.14 -30.72
N LYS A 163 29.13 -2.80 -31.31
CA LYS A 163 28.31 -1.63 -30.98
C LYS A 163 27.19 -1.92 -29.98
N LYS A 164 27.00 -3.19 -29.63
CA LYS A 164 25.94 -3.62 -28.71
C LYS A 164 26.53 -4.06 -27.38
N ILE A 165 25.95 -3.54 -26.30
CA ILE A 165 26.18 -4.00 -24.93
C ILE A 165 25.09 -5.01 -24.60
N TYR A 166 25.51 -6.22 -24.28
CA TYR A 166 24.67 -7.35 -23.93
C TYR A 166 24.71 -7.58 -22.41
N PRO A 167 23.68 -8.23 -21.84
CA PRO A 167 23.71 -8.64 -20.43
C PRO A 167 24.78 -9.71 -20.21
N ASP A 168 25.42 -9.74 -19.04
CA ASP A 168 26.37 -10.81 -18.69
C ASP A 168 25.64 -12.14 -18.45
N TYR A 169 24.50 -12.07 -17.75
CA TYR A 169 23.69 -13.22 -17.37
C TYR A 169 22.26 -13.09 -17.85
N VAL A 170 21.73 -14.19 -18.37
CA VAL A 170 20.35 -14.31 -18.84
C VAL A 170 19.67 -15.47 -18.11
N ALA A 171 18.51 -15.19 -17.56
CA ALA A 171 17.67 -16.12 -16.85
C ALA A 171 16.57 -16.67 -17.77
N LYS A 172 16.44 -18.00 -17.81
CA LYS A 172 15.29 -18.66 -18.42
C LYS A 172 14.14 -18.69 -17.40
N CYS A 173 13.09 -17.95 -17.71
CA CYS A 173 11.93 -17.77 -16.84
C CYS A 173 10.71 -18.47 -17.44
N LYS A 174 9.94 -19.17 -16.61
CA LYS A 174 8.71 -19.88 -17.02
C LYS A 174 7.50 -19.34 -16.29
N TRP A 175 6.40 -19.13 -17.01
CA TRP A 175 5.11 -18.75 -16.41
C TRP A 175 3.94 -19.41 -17.14
N PHE A 176 2.78 -19.41 -16.49
CA PHE A 176 1.55 -19.87 -17.11
C PHE A 176 0.95 -18.77 -17.99
N ASN A 177 0.83 -19.04 -19.28
CA ASN A 177 0.17 -18.15 -20.21
C ASN A 177 -1.33 -18.48 -20.30
N ALA A 178 -2.16 -17.71 -19.61
CA ALA A 178 -3.62 -17.83 -19.59
C ALA A 178 -4.29 -17.67 -20.97
N VAL A 179 -3.76 -16.84 -21.88
CA VAL A 179 -4.34 -16.66 -23.22
C VAL A 179 -4.13 -17.90 -24.10
N GLY A 180 -2.98 -18.55 -23.95
CA GLY A 180 -2.64 -19.76 -24.71
C GLY A 180 -2.84 -21.07 -23.94
N GLU A 181 -3.36 -21.01 -22.71
CA GLU A 181 -3.50 -22.12 -21.75
C GLU A 181 -2.27 -23.03 -21.62
N LYS A 182 -1.07 -22.46 -21.82
CA LYS A 182 0.19 -23.20 -21.88
C LYS A 182 1.28 -22.51 -21.07
N PHE A 183 2.28 -23.26 -20.65
CA PHE A 183 3.48 -22.64 -20.09
C PHE A 183 4.29 -21.96 -21.20
N SER A 184 4.65 -20.71 -20.97
CA SER A 184 5.55 -19.94 -21.82
C SER A 184 6.89 -19.81 -21.12
N GLU A 185 7.95 -19.74 -21.92
CA GLU A 185 9.32 -19.62 -21.46
C GLU A 185 10.00 -18.50 -22.23
N GLU A 186 10.76 -17.66 -21.52
CA GLU A 186 11.48 -16.54 -22.12
C GLU A 186 12.81 -16.30 -21.41
N LEU A 187 13.76 -15.76 -22.17
CA LEU A 187 15.09 -15.43 -21.72
C LEU A 187 15.14 -13.95 -21.39
N LEU A 188 15.31 -13.61 -20.10
CA LEU A 188 15.35 -12.24 -19.61
C LEU A 188 16.70 -11.95 -18.95
N PRO A 189 17.26 -10.74 -19.08
CA PRO A 189 18.48 -10.38 -18.35
C PRO A 189 18.27 -10.51 -16.85
N LEU A 190 19.25 -11.06 -16.14
CA LEU A 190 19.15 -11.24 -14.69
C LEU A 190 18.92 -9.89 -13.97
N ALA A 191 19.62 -8.84 -14.43
CA ALA A 191 19.49 -7.48 -13.93
C ALA A 191 18.08 -6.87 -14.09
N SER A 192 17.24 -7.43 -14.97
CA SER A 192 15.86 -6.95 -15.20
C SER A 192 14.82 -7.54 -14.23
N LEU A 193 15.24 -8.52 -13.42
CA LEU A 193 14.37 -9.29 -12.55
C LEU A 193 14.47 -8.82 -11.10
N MET A 194 13.41 -9.07 -10.35
CA MET A 194 13.37 -9.00 -8.90
C MET A 194 12.91 -10.35 -8.34
N ILE A 195 13.40 -10.68 -7.15
CA ILE A 195 12.96 -11.86 -6.41
C ILE A 195 11.68 -11.52 -5.65
N ILE A 196 10.68 -12.40 -5.73
CA ILE A 196 9.49 -12.33 -4.89
C ILE A 196 9.73 -13.22 -3.69
N MET A 197 9.79 -12.61 -2.50
CA MET A 197 9.94 -13.37 -1.26
C MET A 197 8.66 -14.14 -0.96
N GLU A 198 8.82 -15.40 -0.58
CA GLU A 198 7.71 -16.18 -0.07
C GLU A 198 7.34 -15.68 1.34
N PRO A 199 6.04 -15.49 1.63
CA PRO A 199 5.60 -15.10 2.96
C PRO A 199 5.84 -16.22 3.96
N ASP A 200 6.04 -15.86 5.23
CA ASP A 200 6.08 -16.83 6.30
C ASP A 200 4.72 -17.56 6.45
N ASN A 201 4.76 -18.88 6.29
CA ASN A 201 3.58 -19.74 6.40
C ASN A 201 2.98 -19.73 7.80
N GLU A 202 3.80 -19.57 8.84
CA GLU A 202 3.31 -19.49 10.22
C GLU A 202 2.49 -18.22 10.41
N LEU A 203 3.04 -17.07 10.00
CA LEU A 203 2.33 -15.79 9.98
C LEU A 203 1.01 -15.87 9.20
N LEU A 204 1.02 -16.42 7.97
CA LEU A 204 -0.20 -16.60 7.19
C LEU A 204 -1.25 -17.45 7.92
N SER A 205 -0.83 -18.52 8.60
CA SER A 205 -1.73 -19.37 9.37
C SER A 205 -2.34 -18.64 10.56
N ILE A 206 -1.58 -17.77 11.23
CA ILE A 206 -2.06 -16.93 12.33
C ILE A 206 -3.12 -15.95 11.83
N LEU A 207 -2.85 -15.29 10.69
CA LEU A 207 -3.77 -14.33 10.09
C LEU A 207 -5.07 -15.01 9.62
N ASP A 208 -4.99 -16.17 8.98
CA ASP A 208 -6.17 -16.93 8.52
C ASP A 208 -7.05 -17.37 9.69
N LYS A 209 -6.44 -17.90 10.77
CA LYS A 209 -7.17 -18.23 12.00
C LYS A 209 -7.84 -16.98 12.60
N ALA A 210 -7.11 -15.87 12.67
CA ALA A 210 -7.66 -14.64 13.24
C ALA A 210 -8.85 -14.08 12.45
N ILE A 211 -8.84 -14.20 11.12
CA ILE A 211 -9.97 -13.82 10.27
C ILE A 211 -11.17 -14.74 10.54
N LYS A 212 -10.96 -16.06 10.56
CA LYS A 212 -12.04 -17.04 10.75
C LYS A 212 -12.71 -16.94 12.13
N GLU A 213 -11.92 -16.70 13.16
CA GLU A 213 -12.38 -16.60 14.55
C GLU A 213 -12.82 -15.17 14.92
N GLU A 214 -12.73 -14.21 13.98
CA GLU A 214 -12.95 -12.78 14.20
C GLU A 214 -12.13 -12.19 15.38
N THR A 215 -10.96 -12.75 15.66
CA THR A 215 -10.07 -12.28 16.72
C THR A 215 -9.22 -11.08 16.25
N CYS A 216 -8.61 -10.40 17.21
CA CYS A 216 -7.75 -9.26 16.94
C CYS A 216 -6.27 -9.66 17.09
N ILE A 217 -5.40 -8.91 16.44
CA ILE A 217 -3.95 -9.10 16.52
C ILE A 217 -3.35 -7.85 17.13
N ASN A 218 -2.62 -8.02 18.21
CA ASN A 218 -1.85 -6.97 18.85
C ASN A 218 -0.47 -6.93 18.21
N CYS A 219 -0.12 -5.79 17.65
CA CYS A 219 1.23 -5.46 17.18
C CYS A 219 1.78 -4.33 18.04
N LEU A 220 3.11 -4.12 18.01
CA LEU A 220 3.80 -3.13 18.86
C LEU A 220 3.10 -1.76 18.95
N ASN A 221 2.61 -1.24 17.83
CA ASN A 221 2.06 0.12 17.76
C ASN A 221 0.55 0.20 17.48
N THR A 222 -0.13 -0.93 17.27
CA THR A 222 -1.54 -0.92 16.89
C THR A 222 -2.22 -2.27 17.17
N ILE A 223 -3.55 -2.23 17.29
CA ILE A 223 -4.38 -3.44 17.33
C ILE A 223 -5.13 -3.54 16.03
N LEU A 224 -4.93 -4.66 15.35
CA LEU A 224 -5.49 -4.99 14.06
C LEU A 224 -6.72 -5.88 14.28
N LYS A 225 -7.83 -5.58 13.60
CA LYS A 225 -8.86 -6.60 13.33
C LYS A 225 -8.72 -7.03 11.88
N PRO A 226 -8.09 -8.19 11.60
CA PRO A 226 -8.01 -8.75 10.26
C PRO A 226 -9.41 -8.86 9.62
N LEU A 227 -9.52 -8.48 8.34
CA LEU A 227 -10.76 -8.57 7.57
C LEU A 227 -10.58 -9.53 6.39
N GLN A 228 -9.48 -9.38 5.65
CA GLN A 228 -9.25 -10.13 4.42
C GLN A 228 -7.76 -10.27 4.14
N LEU A 229 -7.35 -11.46 3.68
CA LEU A 229 -6.06 -11.69 3.03
C LEU A 229 -6.23 -11.66 1.52
N SER A 230 -5.29 -11.03 0.82
CA SER A 230 -5.27 -10.96 -0.64
C SER A 230 -3.85 -11.20 -1.17
N ASN A 231 -3.73 -11.91 -2.29
CA ASN A 231 -2.48 -12.07 -3.02
C ASN A 231 -2.52 -11.18 -4.26
N ARG A 232 -1.48 -10.36 -4.46
CA ARG A 232 -1.31 -9.51 -5.64
C ARG A 232 0.04 -9.83 -6.26
N SER A 233 0.03 -10.66 -7.30
CA SER A 233 1.22 -11.09 -8.02
C SER A 233 2.32 -11.63 -7.09
N GLY A 234 1.94 -12.47 -6.13
CA GLY A 234 2.87 -13.18 -5.24
C GLY A 234 3.09 -12.47 -3.91
N ILE A 235 2.79 -11.17 -3.86
CA ILE A 235 2.90 -10.38 -2.64
C ILE A 235 1.57 -10.47 -1.87
N TYR A 236 1.65 -10.85 -0.59
CA TYR A 236 0.48 -10.99 0.26
C TYR A 236 0.19 -9.69 1.00
N TYR A 237 -1.06 -9.26 0.93
CA TYR A 237 -1.58 -8.09 1.61
C TYR A 237 -2.70 -8.48 2.56
N ILE A 238 -2.70 -7.85 3.73
CA ILE A 238 -3.80 -7.92 4.68
C ILE A 238 -4.58 -6.60 4.69
N THR A 239 -5.90 -6.71 4.58
CA THR A 239 -6.81 -5.63 4.91
C THR A 239 -7.33 -5.84 6.32
N TYR A 240 -7.17 -4.83 7.17
CA TYR A 240 -7.58 -4.87 8.57
C TYR A 240 -8.19 -3.53 9.00
N PHE A 241 -9.02 -3.57 10.04
CA PHE A 241 -9.43 -2.37 10.76
C PHE A 241 -8.39 -2.05 11.83
N ASP A 242 -7.80 -0.86 11.75
CA ASP A 242 -6.85 -0.36 12.74
C ASP A 242 -7.61 0.35 13.87
N TYR A 243 -7.53 -0.17 15.10
CA TYR A 243 -8.20 0.44 16.25
C TYR A 243 -7.58 1.76 16.70
N VAL A 244 -6.30 2.01 16.40
CA VAL A 244 -5.62 3.27 16.74
C VAL A 244 -6.02 4.37 15.77
N LEU A 245 -5.93 4.09 14.47
CA LEU A 245 -6.26 5.04 13.40
C LEU A 245 -7.77 5.13 13.12
N ASN A 246 -8.55 4.16 13.60
CA ASN A 246 -10.00 4.04 13.40
C ASN A 246 -10.39 4.08 11.92
N ARG A 247 -9.65 3.32 11.09
CA ARG A 247 -9.88 3.19 9.64
C ARG A 247 -9.43 1.82 9.15
N ASN A 248 -9.96 1.40 8.01
CA ASN A 248 -9.43 0.24 7.29
C ASN A 248 -8.10 0.62 6.64
N VAL A 249 -7.11 -0.25 6.81
CA VAL A 249 -5.78 -0.13 6.22
C VAL A 249 -5.49 -1.41 5.45
N ASN A 250 -4.75 -1.27 4.36
CA ASN A 250 -4.23 -2.38 3.59
C ASN A 250 -2.70 -2.30 3.66
N LYS A 251 -2.05 -3.38 4.10
CA LYS A 251 -0.61 -3.44 4.33
C LYS A 251 -0.03 -4.75 3.82
N GLU A 252 1.22 -4.76 3.41
CA GLU A 252 1.92 -6.00 3.08
C GLU A 252 2.07 -6.86 4.36
N VAL A 253 1.93 -8.18 4.20
CA VAL A 253 2.01 -9.14 5.32
C VAL A 253 3.42 -9.17 5.91
N SER A 254 4.46 -9.02 5.08
CA SER A 254 5.87 -8.98 5.52
C SER A 254 6.17 -7.85 6.50
N GLU A 255 5.38 -6.76 6.48
CA GLU A 255 5.55 -5.61 7.38
C GLU A 255 4.82 -5.79 8.73
N ILE A 256 4.23 -6.95 9.00
CA ILE A 256 3.63 -7.30 10.29
C ILE A 256 4.68 -7.97 11.15
N ILE A 257 5.04 -7.32 12.26
CA ILE A 257 6.08 -7.77 13.18
C ILE A 257 5.40 -8.23 14.48
N ASP A 258 5.82 -9.40 14.98
CA ASP A 258 5.43 -10.00 16.26
C ASP A 258 3.91 -10.02 16.54
N PRO A 259 3.10 -10.69 15.70
CA PRO A 259 1.65 -10.72 15.88
C PRO A 259 1.25 -11.55 17.10
N ILE A 260 0.56 -10.93 18.06
CA ILE A 260 -0.01 -11.64 19.21
C ILE A 260 -1.53 -11.69 19.06
N VAL A 261 -2.10 -12.89 18.93
CA VAL A 261 -3.56 -13.06 18.84
C VAL A 261 -4.22 -12.76 20.17
N ILE A 262 -5.24 -11.91 20.15
CA ILE A 262 -6.05 -11.53 21.30
C ILE A 262 -7.54 -11.66 20.97
N SER A 263 -8.32 -12.18 21.91
CA SER A 263 -9.77 -12.35 21.73
C SER A 263 -10.56 -11.05 21.82
N ASN A 264 -10.06 -10.07 22.60
CA ASN A 264 -10.71 -8.78 22.76
C ASN A 264 -9.66 -7.64 22.72
N PRO A 265 -9.85 -6.62 21.86
CA PRO A 265 -8.95 -5.47 21.77
C PRO A 265 -9.01 -4.54 22.99
N PHE A 266 -9.96 -4.71 23.91
CA PHE A 266 -10.17 -3.82 25.05
C PHE A 266 -9.81 -4.49 26.40
N LYS A 267 -9.10 -3.76 27.27
CA LYS A 267 -8.79 -4.19 28.67
C LYS A 267 -10.00 -4.05 29.58
N THR A 268 -10.69 -2.91 29.46
CA THR A 268 -11.85 -2.56 30.28
C THR A 268 -12.88 -1.82 29.43
N HIS A 269 -14.16 -2.14 29.64
CA HIS A 269 -15.29 -1.51 28.97
C HIS A 269 -16.16 -0.76 29.98
N ALA A 270 -16.50 0.49 29.69
CA ALA A 270 -17.72 1.09 30.24
C ALA A 270 -18.94 0.50 29.51
N PRO A 271 -20.06 0.20 30.20
CA PRO A 271 -21.24 -0.37 29.55
C PRO A 271 -21.83 0.50 28.42
N ILE A 272 -22.52 -0.13 27.46
CA ILE A 272 -23.25 0.53 26.37
C ILE A 272 -24.54 1.18 26.93
N PHE A 273 -24.63 2.50 26.91
CA PHE A 273 -25.78 3.21 27.51
C PHE A 273 -26.88 3.54 26.49
N LYS A 274 -27.99 2.80 26.54
CA LYS A 274 -29.23 3.19 25.84
C LYS A 274 -29.95 4.26 26.66
N LYS A 275 -30.26 5.43 26.07
CA LYS A 275 -31.10 6.46 26.70
C LYS A 275 -32.47 5.85 27.05
N ARG A 276 -32.74 5.58 28.33
CA ARG A 276 -34.08 5.21 28.80
C ARG A 276 -34.89 6.48 29.02
N LYS A 277 -36.00 6.65 28.29
CA LYS A 277 -37.02 7.66 28.60
C LYS A 277 -37.84 7.16 29.78
N LYS A 278 -37.85 7.89 30.90
CA LYS A 278 -38.80 7.67 32.00
C LYS A 278 -39.54 8.99 32.26
N GLY A 279 -40.84 9.03 31.96
CA GLY A 279 -41.67 10.22 32.16
C GLY A 279 -41.28 11.46 31.33
N GLY A 280 -40.89 11.29 30.06
CA GLY A 280 -40.59 12.41 29.15
C GLY A 280 -39.25 13.12 29.37
N LYS A 281 -38.59 12.92 30.52
CA LYS A 281 -37.25 13.47 30.83
C LYS A 281 -36.17 12.39 30.64
N SER A 282 -35.11 12.74 29.90
CA SER A 282 -33.90 11.93 29.75
C SER A 282 -33.06 12.08 31.02
N ILE A 283 -33.17 11.13 31.96
CA ILE A 283 -32.37 11.14 33.21
C ILE A 283 -31.03 10.45 32.94
N LEU A 284 -29.95 11.23 32.88
CA LEU A 284 -28.55 10.76 32.80
C LEU A 284 -28.09 10.30 34.19
N LYS A 285 -28.47 9.09 34.61
CA LYS A 285 -27.98 8.48 35.87
C LYS A 285 -26.50 8.05 35.83
N LEU A 286 -25.75 8.48 34.82
CA LEU A 286 -24.66 7.69 34.22
C LEU A 286 -23.36 8.45 33.93
N THR A 287 -23.30 9.76 34.21
CA THR A 287 -22.06 10.54 34.16
C THR A 287 -21.01 10.04 35.15
N THR A 288 -21.44 9.46 36.27
CA THR A 288 -20.55 9.02 37.36
C THR A 288 -19.64 7.85 36.97
N GLU A 289 -20.10 6.88 36.16
CA GLU A 289 -19.28 5.71 35.75
C GLU A 289 -18.25 6.02 34.66
N VAL A 290 -18.58 6.94 33.74
CA VAL A 290 -17.60 7.45 32.76
C VAL A 290 -16.52 8.24 33.48
N GLU A 291 -16.91 9.07 34.46
CA GLU A 291 -15.96 9.82 35.29
C GLU A 291 -15.07 8.89 36.13
N THR A 292 -15.57 7.79 36.69
CA THR A 292 -14.72 6.85 37.45
C THR A 292 -13.71 6.14 36.56
N LEU A 293 -14.10 5.65 35.38
CA LEU A 293 -13.16 5.03 34.44
C LEU A 293 -12.12 6.03 33.92
N LEU A 294 -12.55 7.25 33.60
CA LEU A 294 -11.65 8.31 33.18
C LEU A 294 -10.66 8.68 34.28
N ASN A 295 -11.13 8.82 35.52
CA ASN A 295 -10.29 9.09 36.68
C ASN A 295 -9.31 7.94 36.97
N ASN A 296 -9.75 6.68 36.81
CA ASN A 296 -8.87 5.53 36.95
C ASN A 296 -7.81 5.47 35.84
N ALA A 297 -8.18 5.81 34.61
CA ALA A 297 -7.24 5.90 33.49
C ALA A 297 -6.21 7.03 33.69
N LEU A 298 -6.65 8.19 34.18
CA LEU A 298 -5.79 9.35 34.48
C LEU A 298 -4.78 9.10 35.61
N LYS A 299 -5.13 8.25 36.60
CA LYS A 299 -4.26 7.91 37.73
C LYS A 299 -3.10 6.97 37.36
N ARG A 300 -3.11 6.36 36.16
CA ARG A 300 -2.07 5.42 35.74
C ARG A 300 -0.83 6.17 35.25
N LYS A 301 0.34 5.62 35.58
CA LYS A 301 1.64 6.16 35.14
C LYS A 301 1.81 6.13 33.61
N SER A 302 1.28 5.11 32.94
CA SER A 302 1.25 5.02 31.48
C SER A 302 -0.14 5.40 30.96
N LYS A 303 -0.26 6.58 30.34
CA LYS A 303 -1.50 7.00 29.68
C LYS A 303 -1.66 6.19 28.38
N ASN A 304 -2.47 5.13 28.44
CA ASN A 304 -2.77 4.26 27.30
C ASN A 304 -3.75 4.93 26.33
N TYR A 305 -4.18 4.23 25.28
CA TYR A 305 -5.16 4.74 24.33
C TYR A 305 -6.60 4.53 24.83
N LEU A 306 -7.43 5.57 24.71
CA LEU A 306 -8.86 5.51 24.99
C LEU A 306 -9.65 5.45 23.69
N PHE A 307 -10.52 4.46 23.58
CA PHE A 307 -11.50 4.32 22.51
C PHE A 307 -12.86 4.81 23.00
N ILE A 308 -13.38 5.88 22.39
CA ILE A 308 -14.62 6.52 22.82
C ILE A 308 -15.69 6.52 21.72
N LYS A 309 -16.96 6.41 22.11
CA LYS A 309 -18.10 6.83 21.28
C LYS A 309 -18.57 8.20 21.74
N TYR A 310 -18.51 9.17 20.84
CA TYR A 310 -18.79 10.57 21.14
C TYR A 310 -19.98 11.07 20.34
N GLN A 311 -20.93 11.71 21.01
CA GLN A 311 -22.05 12.41 20.39
C GLN A 311 -21.69 13.87 20.15
N ASP A 312 -21.69 14.31 18.90
CA ASP A 312 -21.44 15.71 18.57
C ASP A 312 -22.66 16.62 18.87
N ARG A 313 -22.50 17.93 18.58
CA ARG A 313 -23.55 18.93 18.80
C ARG A 313 -24.79 18.70 17.92
N PHE A 314 -24.63 18.03 16.78
CA PHE A 314 -25.71 17.70 15.84
C PHE A 314 -26.33 16.33 16.12
N GLY A 315 -25.89 15.66 17.18
CA GLY A 315 -26.38 14.35 17.60
C GLY A 315 -25.74 13.17 16.86
N GLN A 316 -24.79 13.39 15.95
CA GLN A 316 -24.07 12.32 15.25
C GLN A 316 -23.10 11.62 16.21
N ILE A 317 -23.10 10.29 16.15
CA ILE A 317 -22.24 9.45 16.99
C ILE A 317 -21.02 9.05 16.17
N THR A 318 -19.83 9.33 16.71
CA THR A 318 -18.55 8.99 16.10
C THR A 318 -17.70 8.15 17.05
N THR A 319 -17.02 7.13 16.53
CA THR A 319 -15.96 6.41 17.26
C THR A 319 -14.65 7.16 17.11
N ARG A 320 -13.87 7.28 18.19
CA ARG A 320 -12.59 8.00 18.19
C ARG A 320 -11.60 7.33 19.13
N THR A 321 -10.35 7.30 18.71
CA THR A 321 -9.22 6.88 19.55
C THR A 321 -8.45 8.11 20.00
N LEU A 322 -8.18 8.19 21.29
CA LEU A 322 -7.55 9.31 21.98
C LEU A 322 -6.26 8.86 22.66
N SER A 323 -5.24 9.70 22.60
CA SER A 323 -3.98 9.57 23.35
C SER A 323 -3.63 10.90 24.04
N ASN A 324 -2.64 10.89 24.93
CA ASN A 324 -2.12 12.08 25.62
C ASN A 324 -3.22 12.94 26.26
N TYR A 325 -4.14 12.31 27.00
CA TYR A 325 -5.30 13.00 27.52
C TYR A 325 -5.12 13.58 28.93
N GLU A 326 -5.86 14.66 29.18
CA GLU A 326 -6.00 15.34 30.47
C GLU A 326 -7.44 15.85 30.64
N VAL A 327 -7.90 15.96 31.89
CA VAL A 327 -9.21 16.57 32.18
C VAL A 327 -8.99 18.01 32.61
N ILE A 328 -9.68 18.92 31.93
CA ILE A 328 -9.69 20.35 32.21
C ILE A 328 -11.13 20.80 32.49
N GLU A 329 -11.29 21.83 33.29
CA GLU A 329 -12.59 22.47 33.52
C GLU A 329 -12.63 23.79 32.75
N GLY A 330 -13.77 24.08 32.12
CA GLY A 330 -13.97 25.31 31.36
C GLY A 330 -15.44 25.72 31.32
N GLU A 331 -15.70 26.98 30.97
CA GLU A 331 -17.07 27.49 30.78
C GLU A 331 -17.71 26.82 29.56
N ASP A 332 -18.96 26.36 29.69
CA ASP A 332 -19.72 25.79 28.59
C ASP A 332 -20.44 26.86 27.77
N ASP A 333 -19.90 27.17 26.58
CA ASP A 333 -20.50 28.08 25.59
C ASP A 333 -21.93 27.69 25.17
N LEU A 334 -22.35 26.45 25.45
CA LEU A 334 -23.67 25.93 25.09
C LEU A 334 -24.73 26.15 26.18
N SER A 335 -24.32 26.49 27.41
CA SER A 335 -25.24 26.74 28.51
C SER A 335 -25.49 28.24 28.67
N PRO A 336 -26.74 28.71 28.73
CA PRO A 336 -27.03 30.13 28.96
C PRO A 336 -26.51 30.63 30.32
N THR A 337 -26.19 29.71 31.23
CA THR A 337 -25.69 29.96 32.59
C THR A 337 -24.16 29.92 32.71
N LYS A 338 -23.42 29.63 31.63
CA LYS A 338 -21.94 29.44 31.64
C LYS A 338 -21.47 28.48 32.73
N ASP A 339 -22.14 27.33 32.86
CA ASP A 339 -21.77 26.35 33.86
C ASP A 339 -20.34 25.83 33.61
N LEU A 340 -19.59 25.61 34.69
CA LEU A 340 -18.31 24.90 34.64
C LEU A 340 -18.54 23.45 34.19
N VAL A 341 -17.94 23.07 33.07
CA VAL A 341 -18.05 21.74 32.49
C VAL A 341 -16.67 21.11 32.32
N LYS A 342 -16.59 19.82 32.64
CA LYS A 342 -15.38 19.02 32.42
C LYS A 342 -15.22 18.68 30.93
N TYR A 343 -14.04 18.98 30.41
CA TYR A 343 -13.58 18.58 29.09
C TYR A 343 -12.40 17.61 29.22
N LEU A 344 -12.36 16.64 28.32
CA LEU A 344 -11.22 15.78 28.08
C LEU A 344 -10.42 16.37 26.91
N ARG A 345 -9.27 16.97 27.19
CA ARG A 345 -8.33 17.41 26.16
C ARG A 345 -7.46 16.22 25.78
N ALA A 346 -7.39 15.89 24.49
CA ALA A 346 -6.65 14.72 24.02
C ALA A 346 -6.26 14.85 22.54
N PHE A 347 -5.22 14.12 22.13
CA PHE A 347 -4.86 13.98 20.72
C PHE A 347 -5.81 12.98 20.05
N CYS A 348 -6.53 13.43 19.01
CA CYS A 348 -7.52 12.62 18.30
C CYS A 348 -6.91 12.02 17.03
N HIS A 349 -6.69 10.70 17.02
CA HIS A 349 -6.06 10.00 15.88
C HIS A 349 -6.89 10.08 14.59
N LEU A 350 -8.23 10.10 14.71
CA LEU A 350 -9.13 10.27 13.56
C LEU A 350 -8.94 11.61 12.83
N ARG A 351 -8.47 12.66 13.53
CA ARG A 351 -8.31 14.02 13.00
C ARG A 351 -6.87 14.51 12.99
N GLY A 352 -5.92 13.71 13.46
CA GLY A 352 -4.50 14.05 13.57
C GLY A 352 -4.24 15.35 14.34
N SER A 353 -5.05 15.68 15.36
CA SER A 353 -4.94 16.96 16.08
C SER A 353 -5.50 16.89 17.50
N ASP A 354 -5.04 17.80 18.36
CA ASP A 354 -5.58 18.00 19.71
C ASP A 354 -7.00 18.55 19.66
N ARG A 355 -7.86 17.98 20.51
CA ARG A 355 -9.29 18.29 20.59
C ARG A 355 -9.76 18.21 22.04
N ASN A 356 -10.76 19.05 22.33
CA ASN A 356 -11.45 19.05 23.62
C ASN A 356 -12.80 18.34 23.45
N PHE A 357 -13.03 17.31 24.26
CA PHE A 357 -14.25 16.50 24.25
C PHE A 357 -15.05 16.77 25.51
N ARG A 358 -16.31 17.17 25.37
CA ARG A 358 -17.17 17.35 26.54
C ARG A 358 -17.43 15.98 27.18
N VAL A 359 -17.08 15.80 28.46
CA VAL A 359 -17.20 14.47 29.14
C VAL A 359 -18.66 13.99 29.13
N LYS A 360 -19.62 14.89 29.32
CA LYS A 360 -21.07 14.58 29.25
C LYS A 360 -21.54 14.05 27.88
N SER A 361 -20.78 14.31 26.81
CA SER A 361 -21.10 13.87 25.45
C SER A 361 -20.43 12.54 25.06
N ILE A 362 -19.62 11.97 25.95
CA ILE A 362 -19.04 10.63 25.78
C ILE A 362 -20.11 9.60 26.17
N ILE A 363 -20.49 8.76 25.21
CA ILE A 363 -21.48 7.70 25.38
C ILE A 363 -20.80 6.41 25.87
N GLU A 364 -19.61 6.12 25.37
CA GLU A 364 -18.88 4.90 25.69
C GLU A 364 -17.39 5.22 25.79
N ILE A 365 -16.70 4.61 26.74
CA ILE A 365 -15.25 4.69 26.88
C ILE A 365 -14.72 3.28 27.15
N SER A 366 -13.72 2.90 26.37
CA SER A 366 -13.01 1.62 26.48
C SER A 366 -11.52 1.88 26.39
N GLU A 367 -10.72 1.07 27.06
CA GLU A 367 -9.26 1.18 27.00
C GLU A 367 -8.69 0.11 26.09
N LEU A 368 -7.82 0.48 25.15
CA LEU A 368 -7.18 -0.47 24.24
C LEU A 368 -6.11 -1.31 24.94
N ARG A 369 -6.06 -2.59 24.60
CA ARG A 369 -5.07 -3.57 25.08
C ARG A 369 -3.79 -3.55 24.23
N LEU A 370 -3.18 -2.39 24.07
CA LEU A 370 -1.86 -2.31 23.47
C LEU A 370 -0.83 -2.88 24.44
N ALA A 371 0.10 -3.67 23.90
CA ALA A 371 1.28 -4.10 24.64
C ALA A 371 2.21 -2.89 24.72
N PHE A 372 2.55 -2.48 25.93
CA PHE A 372 3.69 -1.60 26.19
C PHE A 372 4.72 -2.42 26.96
#